data_AF-A0A847I7U7-F1
#
_entry.id   AF-A0A847I7U7-F1
#
_cell.length_a   1.000
_cell.length_b   1.000
_cell.length_c   1.000
_cell.angle_alpha   90.00
_cell.angle_beta   90.00
_cell.angle_gamma   90.00
#
_symmetry.space_group_name_H-M   'P 1'
#
loop_
_entity.id
_entity.type
_entity.pdbx_description
1 polymer ?
#
loop_
_entity_poly.entity_id
_entity_poly.type
_entity_poly.pdbx_seq_one_letter_code
_entity_poly.pdbx_strand_id
1 'polypeptide(L)' 'DKLEAVARALLKYETLDGEEVRALVNGESLNRPTVADLISAEQNRRLEAPVARPVTHLPQAGEEPGPIPTPA' A
#
# COMPACT_ATOMS: atom_id res chain seq x y z
N ASP A 1 12.54 22.62 -23.50
CA ASP A 1 13.18 21.37 -23.03
C ASP A 1 13.30 21.27 -21.50
N LYS A 2 14.21 21.99 -20.84
CA LYS A 2 14.45 21.82 -19.38
C LYS A 2 13.25 22.18 -18.50
N LEU A 3 12.63 23.34 -18.74
CA LEU A 3 11.42 23.76 -18.03
C LEU A 3 10.27 22.77 -18.23
N GLU A 4 10.12 22.27 -19.45
CA GLU A 4 9.10 21.30 -19.81
C GLU A 4 9.34 19.94 -19.11
N ALA A 5 10.60 19.52 -18.94
CA ALA A 5 10.95 18.34 -18.16
C ALA A 5 10.54 18.49 -16.69
N VAL A 6 10.82 19.64 -16.08
CA VAL A 6 10.40 19.94 -14.70
C VAL A 6 8.87 19.99 -14.58
N ALA A 7 8.18 20.64 -15.53
CA ALA A 7 6.72 20.71 -15.53
C ALA A 7 6.07 19.33 -15.66
N ARG A 8 6.56 18.48 -16.57
CA ARG A 8 6.09 17.09 -16.71
C ARG A 8 6.36 16.27 -15.45
N ALA A 9 7.52 16.47 -14.81
CA ALA A 9 7.84 15.79 -13.57
C ALA A 9 6.90 16.21 -12.43
N LEU A 10 6.57 17.50 -12.29
CA LEU A 10 5.59 17.96 -11.31
C LEU A 10 4.18 17.42 -11.57
N LEU A 11 3.76 17.29 -12.83
CA LEU A 11 2.47 16.64 -13.14
C LEU A 11 2.44 15.15 -12.73
N LYS A 12 3.59 14.47 -12.75
CA LYS A 12 3.69 13.05 -12.40
C LYS A 12 3.92 12.81 -10.91
N TYR A 13 4.75 13.62 -10.27
CA TYR A 13 5.24 13.43 -8.90
C TYR A 13 4.69 14.44 -7.89
N GLU A 14 3.93 15.44 -8.35
CA GLU A 14 3.26 16.52 -7.60
C GLU A 14 4.22 17.52 -6.93
N THR A 15 5.32 17.04 -6.36
CA THR A 15 6.34 17.80 -5.65
C THR A 15 7.73 17.37 -6.11
N LEU A 16 8.68 18.30 -6.12
CA LEU A 16 10.09 18.02 -6.39
C LEU A 16 10.96 18.70 -5.34
N ASP A 17 12.02 18.03 -4.90
CA ASP A 17 13.07 18.65 -4.11
C ASP A 17 14.12 19.35 -4.99
N GLY A 18 15.06 20.05 -4.34
CA GLY A 18 16.09 20.82 -5.06
C GLY A 18 17.07 19.96 -5.85
N GLU A 19 17.41 18.76 -5.38
CA GLU A 19 18.33 17.86 -6.05
C GLU A 19 17.64 17.20 -7.26
N GLU A 20 16.36 16.85 -7.15
CA GLU A 20 15.55 16.32 -8.23
C GLU A 20 15.39 17.33 -9.37
N VAL A 21 15.13 18.61 -9.05
CA VAL A 21 15.08 19.68 -10.06
C VAL A 21 16.44 19.81 -10.75
N ARG A 22 17.54 19.73 -10.00
CA ARG A 22 18.90 19.80 -10.54
C ARG A 22 19.19 18.63 -11.48
N ALA A 23 18.82 17.41 -11.09
CA ALA A 23 18.95 16.21 -11.90
C ALA A 23 18.18 16.35 -13.23
N LEU A 24 16.92 16.79 -13.19
CA LEU A 24 16.10 17.00 -14.39
C LEU A 24 16.69 18.07 -15.33
N VAL A 25 17.23 19.15 -14.76
CA VAL A 25 17.89 20.23 -15.54
C VAL A 25 19.19 19.76 -16.19
N ASN A 26 19.85 18.75 -15.62
CA ASN A 26 21.01 18.08 -16.19
C ASN A 26 20.66 16.98 -17.21
N GLY A 27 19.36 16.67 -17.38
CA GLY A 27 18.88 15.62 -18.29
C GLY A 27 18.86 14.22 -17.67
N GLU A 28 19.03 14.11 -16.35
CA GLU A 28 18.89 12.86 -15.61
C GLU A 28 17.40 12.52 -15.40
N SER A 29 17.13 11.26 -15.04
CA SER A 29 15.77 10.74 -14.81
C SER A 29 15.52 10.46 -13.33
N LEU A 30 14.30 10.71 -12.87
CA LEU A 30 13.90 10.39 -11.49
C LEU A 30 13.43 8.94 -11.39
N ASN A 31 14.08 8.17 -10.50
CA ASN A 31 13.75 6.76 -10.27
C ASN A 31 13.09 6.59 -8.90
N ARG A 32 11.89 7.16 -8.75
CA ARG A 32 11.02 6.91 -7.59
C ARG A 32 9.62 6.47 -8.04
N PRO A 33 8.97 5.57 -7.29
CA PRO A 33 7.57 5.23 -7.53
C PRO A 33 6.67 6.44 -7.21
N THR A 34 5.61 6.60 -7.98
CA THR A 34 4.55 7.56 -7.68
C THR A 34 3.62 7.01 -6.60
N VAL A 35 2.78 7.86 -6.01
CA VAL A 35 1.74 7.44 -5.07
C VAL A 35 0.77 6.44 -5.73
N ALA A 36 0.43 6.64 -7.00
CA ALA A 36 -0.41 5.72 -7.76
C ALA A 36 0.26 4.33 -7.92
N ASP A 37 1.57 4.30 -8.14
CA ASP A 37 2.33 3.04 -8.21
C ASP A 37 2.30 2.31 -6.86
N LEU A 38 2.46 3.04 -5.74
CA LEU A 38 2.38 2.46 -4.40
C LEU A 38 1.00 1.88 -4.07
N ILE A 39 -0.07 2.60 -4.44
CA ILE A 39 -1.45 2.11 -4.26
C ILE A 39 -1.70 0.85 -5.09
N SER A 40 -1.26 0.85 -6.35
CA SER A 40 -1.41 -0.30 -7.25
C SER A 40 -0.64 -1.52 -6.74
N ALA A 41 0.59 -1.31 -6.23
CA ALA A 41 1.39 -2.36 -5.62
C ALA A 41 0.71 -2.95 -4.37
N GLU A 42 0.12 -2.11 -3.52
CA GLU A 42 -0.62 -2.58 -2.33
C GLU A 42 -1.89 -3.35 -2.71
N GLN A 43 -2.63 -2.91 -3.74
CA GLN A 43 -3.80 -3.64 -4.23
C GLN A 43 -3.42 -5.03 -4.73
N ASN A 44 -2.35 -5.15 -5.52
CA ASN A 44 -1.86 -6.44 -6.00
C ASN A 44 -1.43 -7.34 -4.84
N ARG A 45 -0.73 -6.79 -3.84
CA ARG A 45 -0.33 -7.54 -2.65
C ARG A 45 -1.53 -8.13 -1.89
N ARG A 46 -2.65 -7.41 -1.82
CA ARG A 46 -3.88 -7.90 -1.15
C ARG A 46 -4.55 -9.05 -1.90
N LEU A 47 -4.45 -9.08 -3.23
CA LEU A 47 -4.96 -10.20 -4.03
C LEU A 47 -4.13 -11.47 -3.85
N GLU A 48 -2.83 -11.32 -3.58
CA GLU A 48 -1.89 -12.41 -3.36
C GLU A 48 -1.84 -12.87 -1.89
N ALA A 49 -2.35 -12.07 -0.96
CA ALA A 49 -2.33 -12.40 0.46
C ALA A 49 -3.17 -13.65 0.74
N PRO A 50 -2.67 -14.61 1.55
CA PRO A 50 -3.45 -15.78 1.93
C PRO A 50 -4.73 -15.33 2.64
N VAL A 51 -5.88 -15.69 2.09
CA VAL A 51 -7.16 -15.46 2.77
C VAL A 51 -7.15 -16.29 4.04
N ALA A 52 -7.20 -15.61 5.19
CA ALA A 52 -7.36 -16.28 6.48
C ALA A 52 -8.64 -17.13 6.41
N ARG A 53 -8.49 -18.45 6.47
CA ARG A 53 -9.64 -19.35 6.48
C ARG A 53 -10.31 -19.18 7.83
N PRO A 54 -11.63 -18.94 7.88
CA PRO A 54 -12.36 -19.02 9.13
C PRO A 54 -12.07 -20.39 9.76
N VAL A 55 -11.51 -20.40 10.97
CA VAL A 55 -11.45 -21.62 11.75
C VAL A 55 -12.87 -21.88 12.22
N THR A 56 -13.58 -22.77 11.53
CA THR A 56 -14.83 -23.31 12.05
C THR A 56 -14.47 -24.12 13.29
N HIS A 57 -14.66 -23.54 14.47
CA HIS A 57 -14.72 -24.32 15.70
C HIS A 57 -15.96 -25.20 15.59
N LEU A 58 -15.83 -26.40 15.03
CA LEU A 58 -16.78 -27.46 15.33
C LEU A 58 -16.59 -27.78 16.82
N PRO A 59 -17.66 -27.80 17.63
CA PRO A 59 -17.54 -28.31 18.99
C PRO A 59 -16.97 -29.73 18.89
N GLN A 60 -15.83 -29.97 19.54
CA GLN A 60 -15.36 -31.33 19.71
C GLN A 60 -16.42 -32.06 20.53
N ALA A 61 -16.79 -33.27 20.13
CA ALA A 61 -17.76 -34.08 20.85
C ALA A 61 -17.25 -34.30 22.29
N GLY A 62 -17.76 -33.50 23.23
CA GLY A 62 -17.32 -33.47 24.63
C GLY A 62 -17.23 -32.10 25.29
N GLU A 63 -17.25 -30.99 24.54
CA GLU A 63 -17.27 -29.63 25.13
C GLU A 63 -18.71 -29.17 25.37
N GLU A 64 -19.25 -29.52 26.53
CA GLU A 64 -20.45 -28.87 27.08
C GLU A 64 -20.14 -27.38 27.32
N PRO A 65 -20.97 -26.43 26.85
CA PRO A 65 -20.77 -25.01 27.13
C PRO A 65 -20.84 -24.80 28.65
N GLY A 66 -19.70 -24.48 29.26
CA GLY A 66 -19.60 -24.19 30.68
C GLY A 66 -20.55 -23.05 31.08
N PRO A 67 -21.04 -23.02 32.34
CA PRO A 67 -22.07 -22.09 32.76
C PRO A 67 -21.63 -20.65 32.53
N ILE A 68 -22.39 -19.93 31.70
CA ILE A 68 -22.19 -18.51 31.47
C ILE A 68 -22.68 -17.76 32.72
N PRO A 69 -21.84 -16.96 33.40
CA PRO A 69 -22.28 -16.23 34.57
C PRO A 69 -23.27 -15.14 34.15
N THR A 70 -24.47 -15.15 34.72
CA THR A 70 -25.40 -14.03 34.65
C THR A 70 -25.05 -12.99 35.72
N PRO A 71 -25.05 -11.69 35.38
CA PRO A 71 -24.84 -10.64 36.37
C PRO A 71 -25.93 -10.65 37.44
N ALA A 72 -25.54 -10.36 38.68
CA ALA A 72 -26.41 -10.30 39.86
C ALA A 72 -27.22 -9.01 39.96
#